data_AF-Q1PZA6-F1
#
_entry.id   AF-Q1PZA6-F1
#
_cell.length_a   1.000
_cell.length_b   1.000
_cell.length_c   1.000
_cell.angle_alpha   90.00
_cell.angle_beta   90.00
_cell.angle_gamma   90.00
#
_symmetry.space_group_name_H-M   'P 1'
#
loop_
_entity.id
_entity.type
_entity.pdbx_description
1 polymer ?
#
loop_
_entity_poly.entity_id
_entity_poly.type
_entity_poly.pdbx_seq_one_letter_code
_entity_poly.pdbx_strand_id
1 'polypeptide(L)'
;MEEKGKKIFYDVHCHALNLSHAGLLAFLNRFLKDRAVSFSDLLGKGKFLQVICRLLGIHFSVKLLKTLLIVLSGVLSGIVLLAISKYEYFLSGKVSDIVLVGAFSVVLTALVFALWALRKIASGESDLITNTLKKNVNLLSIIENNTGSLFFSMEMDILSADERFRELINEYRTSSTYKYASFIKNIEEKWKETGNEIHIKTKEGKTLKYNKMVITPLVIDFGYKCFDMQGIYYNKPPRKPVVEQVVDVFNGIREYREMSPVKLLDIYPFLGINTRNYDLGIVKVVPKEERDAFYHFLKSRKIPQGIKEHVRDTLENNVTYIEKTGKLVFYKEIETLGNDLRTISSHVQIDEGLIDKIDGMSEESVRTRLNEKNNIPKMLEKYFGEYTNTKYETFAKKNREQYFFDEKDTKKKEKTIPVKGIDDLRSYFFAGVKLYPPLGFDPWPYHEDKPIDTATEFDKVNYLYQFCSERGIPITVHCSPGGFKTAHHGMEYTNPEKWKNVLSAYENLKINFAHCGFDNNKPHKSWLNTIMELMGGYKGVYADFSYIGNSRDSYTFLKERIVDKGFGDRILFGSDFPVNLFGVDSYKDYVENFFHLSLDTNLKHKFCSANPHKFLWA
;
A
#
# COMPACT_ATOMS: atom_id res chain seq x y z
N MET A 1 -32.77 11.18 0.19
CA MET A 1 -33.02 10.60 -1.15
C MET A 1 -32.56 9.16 -1.12
N GLU A 2 -33.49 8.21 -1.14
CA GLU A 2 -33.18 6.78 -1.26
C GLU A 2 -32.81 6.50 -2.72
N GLU A 3 -31.52 6.46 -3.01
CA GLU A 3 -31.04 5.90 -4.28
C GLU A 3 -31.35 4.39 -4.30
N LYS A 4 -32.14 3.96 -5.28
CA LYS A 4 -32.47 2.56 -5.59
C LYS A 4 -31.26 1.74 -6.11
N GLY A 5 -30.04 2.08 -5.70
CA GLY A 5 -28.78 1.44 -6.07
C GLY A 5 -28.20 0.59 -4.94
N LYS A 6 -27.29 -0.34 -5.27
CA LYS A 6 -26.51 -1.09 -4.27
C LYS A 6 -25.67 -0.10 -3.46
N LYS A 7 -25.76 -0.19 -2.13
CA LYS A 7 -24.93 0.63 -1.23
C LYS A 7 -23.59 -0.07 -1.01
N ILE A 8 -22.50 0.66 -1.24
CA ILE A 8 -21.15 0.10 -1.22
C ILE A 8 -20.33 0.79 -0.13
N PHE A 9 -19.69 -0.01 0.71
CA PHE A 9 -18.66 0.45 1.63
C PHE A 9 -17.30 0.38 0.94
N TYR A 10 -16.43 1.37 1.12
CA TYR A 10 -15.10 1.40 0.52
C TYR A 10 -14.02 1.48 1.59
N ASP A 11 -12.99 0.66 1.42
CA ASP A 11 -11.68 0.82 2.06
C ASP A 11 -10.65 1.09 0.97
N VAL A 12 -10.33 2.38 0.76
CA VAL A 12 -9.45 2.81 -0.35
C VAL A 12 -7.96 2.64 -0.05
N HIS A 13 -7.63 2.13 1.14
CA HIS A 13 -6.24 2.02 1.57
C HIS A 13 -6.09 0.83 2.51
N CYS A 14 -5.71 -0.30 1.94
CA CYS A 14 -5.20 -1.45 2.68
C CYS A 14 -4.01 -2.04 1.93
N HIS A 15 -3.40 -3.07 2.48
CA HIS A 15 -2.29 -3.79 1.89
C HIS A 15 -2.49 -5.30 1.99
N ALA A 16 -1.99 -6.01 0.99
CA ALA A 16 -1.96 -7.47 0.94
C ALA A 16 -0.60 -8.00 1.41
N LEU A 17 -0.14 -7.56 2.60
CA LEU A 17 1.17 -7.92 3.12
C LEU A 17 1.12 -9.29 3.79
N ASN A 18 2.02 -10.17 3.36
CA ASN A 18 2.36 -11.42 4.05
C ASN A 18 3.89 -11.46 4.32
N LEU A 19 4.39 -12.46 5.04
CA LEU A 19 5.82 -12.58 5.38
C LEU A 19 6.76 -12.66 4.16
N SER A 20 6.27 -12.96 2.95
CA SER A 20 7.10 -12.90 1.74
C SER A 20 7.35 -11.47 1.24
N HIS A 21 6.54 -10.49 1.66
CA HIS A 21 6.62 -9.08 1.23
C HIS A 21 7.55 -8.25 2.11
N ALA A 22 7.72 -8.64 3.36
CA ALA A 22 8.52 -7.91 4.33
C ALA A 22 9.79 -8.70 4.64
N GLY A 23 10.96 -8.09 4.42
CA GLY A 23 12.15 -8.64 5.05
C GLY A 23 11.92 -8.67 6.55
N LEU A 24 11.86 -9.85 7.17
CA LEU A 24 11.54 -10.00 8.59
C LEU A 24 12.38 -9.06 9.46
N LEU A 25 13.66 -8.87 9.10
CA LEU A 25 14.57 -7.89 9.70
C LEU A 25 14.13 -6.43 9.52
N ALA A 26 13.68 -6.04 8.33
CA ALA A 26 13.16 -4.69 8.05
C ALA A 26 11.83 -4.43 8.78
N PHE A 27 10.98 -5.45 8.87
CA PHE A 27 9.75 -5.44 9.64
C PHE A 27 10.03 -5.29 11.14
N LEU A 28 10.95 -6.08 11.69
CA LEU A 28 11.45 -5.95 13.06
C LEU A 28 12.15 -4.60 13.30
N ASN A 29 12.84 -4.04 12.32
CA ASN A 29 13.45 -2.71 12.43
C ASN A 29 12.40 -1.61 12.56
N ARG A 30 11.27 -1.70 11.84
CA ARG A 30 10.13 -0.79 12.05
C ARG A 30 9.61 -0.89 13.48
N PHE A 31 9.46 -2.10 14.00
CA PHE A 31 9.06 -2.37 15.39
C PHE A 31 10.01 -1.74 16.43
N LEU A 32 11.32 -1.72 16.16
CA LEU A 32 12.34 -1.22 17.08
C LEU A 32 12.60 0.30 16.95
N LYS A 33 12.46 0.86 15.74
CA LYS A 33 12.77 2.26 15.43
C LYS A 33 11.77 3.23 16.04
N ASP A 34 10.49 2.87 16.10
CA ASP A 34 9.43 3.65 16.80
C ASP A 34 9.64 3.69 18.32
N ARG A 35 10.60 2.91 18.84
CA ARG A 35 11.00 2.88 20.26
C ARG A 35 12.41 3.44 20.51
N ALA A 36 12.94 4.24 19.60
CA ALA A 36 14.27 4.86 19.69
C ALA A 36 15.46 3.88 19.77
N VAL A 37 15.35 2.71 19.13
CA VAL A 37 16.47 1.76 19.01
C VAL A 37 16.72 1.44 17.53
N SER A 38 17.92 1.78 17.04
CA SER A 38 18.39 1.35 15.73
C SER A 38 18.84 -0.12 15.77
N PHE A 39 18.69 -0.89 14.69
CA PHE A 39 19.23 -2.25 14.63
C PHE A 39 20.76 -2.28 14.70
N SER A 40 21.43 -1.20 14.24
CA SER A 40 22.87 -1.03 14.43
C SER A 40 23.26 -0.94 15.90
N ASP A 41 22.34 -0.48 16.77
CA ASP A 41 22.53 -0.53 18.21
C ASP A 41 22.30 -1.94 18.78
N LEU A 42 21.49 -2.79 18.13
CA LEU A 42 21.14 -4.15 18.58
C LEU A 42 22.37 -5.08 18.68
N LEU A 43 23.30 -4.92 17.74
CA LEU A 43 24.51 -5.74 17.60
C LEU A 43 25.66 -5.24 18.50
N GLY A 44 25.46 -4.14 19.24
CA GLY A 44 26.37 -3.71 20.30
C GLY A 44 26.27 -4.62 21.53
N LYS A 45 27.43 -4.93 22.15
CA LYS A 45 27.56 -5.82 23.33
C LYS A 45 26.46 -5.58 24.37
N GLY A 46 25.53 -6.53 24.50
CA GLY A 46 24.55 -6.60 25.60
C GLY A 46 23.13 -6.04 25.34
N LYS A 47 22.76 -5.69 24.10
CA LYS A 47 21.45 -5.07 23.81
C LYS A 47 20.34 -6.02 23.30
N PHE A 48 20.62 -7.32 23.13
CA PHE A 48 19.58 -8.32 22.79
C PHE A 48 18.54 -8.49 23.91
N LEU A 49 18.97 -8.41 25.17
CA LEU A 49 18.07 -8.47 26.33
C LEU A 49 17.12 -7.26 26.37
N GLN A 50 17.52 -6.10 25.83
CA GLN A 50 16.64 -4.94 25.71
C GLN A 50 15.49 -5.17 24.74
N VAL A 51 15.71 -5.96 23.68
CA VAL A 51 14.69 -6.29 22.69
C VAL A 51 13.64 -7.22 23.30
N ILE A 52 14.08 -8.27 24.01
CA ILE A 52 13.18 -9.18 24.73
C ILE A 52 12.41 -8.40 25.80
N CYS A 53 13.10 -7.61 26.63
CA CYS A 53 12.45 -6.78 27.63
C CYS A 53 11.45 -5.79 27.03
N ARG A 54 11.73 -5.14 25.89
CA ARG A 54 10.80 -4.18 25.26
C ARG A 54 9.70 -4.84 24.44
N LEU A 55 9.93 -5.98 23.80
CA LEU A 55 8.87 -6.83 23.23
C LEU A 55 7.88 -7.24 24.33
N LEU A 56 8.41 -7.52 25.52
CA LEU A 56 7.67 -7.73 26.76
C LEU A 56 7.35 -6.42 27.50
N GLY A 57 7.41 -5.25 26.85
CA GLY A 57 6.98 -3.95 27.41
C GLY A 57 7.70 -3.42 28.68
N ILE A 58 8.79 -4.06 29.10
CA ILE A 58 9.60 -3.69 30.27
C ILE A 58 10.55 -2.54 29.91
N HIS A 59 10.38 -1.38 30.55
CA HIS A 59 11.25 -0.21 30.37
C HIS A 59 12.41 -0.21 31.38
N PHE A 60 13.62 -0.59 30.96
CA PHE A 60 14.85 -0.36 31.74
C PHE A 60 15.62 0.87 31.23
N SER A 61 16.15 1.69 32.15
CA SER A 61 17.20 2.67 31.85
C SER A 61 18.48 1.95 31.45
N VAL A 62 19.19 2.44 30.42
CA VAL A 62 20.48 1.88 29.96
C VAL A 62 21.51 1.83 31.10
N LYS A 63 21.45 2.78 32.04
CA LYS A 63 22.24 2.74 33.27
C LYS A 63 21.87 1.54 34.12
N LEU A 64 20.59 1.35 34.41
CA LEU A 64 20.10 0.29 35.30
C LEU A 64 20.39 -1.12 34.74
N LEU A 65 20.20 -1.35 33.44
CA LEU A 65 20.50 -2.65 32.81
C LEU A 65 22.01 -2.93 32.77
N LYS A 66 22.84 -1.92 32.49
CA LYS A 66 24.31 -2.05 32.59
C LYS A 66 24.71 -2.36 34.02
N THR A 67 24.16 -1.65 35.01
CA THR A 67 24.42 -1.93 36.42
C THR A 67 24.02 -3.35 36.79
N LEU A 68 22.84 -3.81 36.34
CA LEU A 68 22.37 -5.16 36.61
C LEU A 68 23.26 -6.22 35.97
N LEU A 69 23.67 -6.05 34.71
CA LEU A 69 24.57 -6.96 34.01
C LEU A 69 25.98 -6.95 34.59
N ILE A 70 26.50 -5.79 35.02
CA ILE A 70 27.79 -5.67 35.70
C ILE A 70 27.74 -6.38 37.07
N VAL A 71 26.65 -6.19 37.82
CA VAL A 71 26.42 -6.89 39.09
C VAL A 71 26.31 -8.40 38.85
N LEU A 72 25.55 -8.84 37.85
CA LEU A 72 25.39 -10.26 37.51
C LEU A 72 26.71 -10.88 37.05
N SER A 73 27.50 -10.17 36.22
CA SER A 73 28.82 -10.64 35.78
C SER A 73 29.82 -10.64 36.92
N GLY A 74 29.80 -9.63 37.80
CA GLY A 74 30.66 -9.57 38.98
C GLY A 74 30.37 -10.69 39.97
N VAL A 75 29.08 -11.00 40.16
CA VAL A 75 28.61 -12.14 40.95
C VAL A 75 29.04 -13.47 40.32
N LEU A 76 28.88 -13.63 39.00
CA LEU A 76 29.27 -14.86 38.30
C LEU A 76 30.80 -15.07 38.32
N SER A 77 31.56 -13.99 38.09
CA SER A 77 33.01 -13.97 38.24
C SER A 77 33.45 -14.26 39.67
N GLY A 78 32.73 -13.75 40.67
CA GLY A 78 32.94 -14.06 42.09
C GLY A 78 32.69 -15.54 42.40
N ILE A 79 31.61 -16.13 41.89
CA ILE A 79 31.31 -17.56 42.04
C ILE A 79 32.39 -18.42 41.37
N VAL A 80 32.85 -18.03 40.17
CA VAL A 80 33.94 -18.71 39.46
C VAL A 80 35.26 -18.59 40.22
N LEU A 81 35.62 -17.40 40.73
CA LEU A 81 36.82 -17.19 41.54
C LEU A 81 36.77 -17.96 42.87
N LEU A 82 35.60 -18.06 43.50
CA LEU A 82 35.39 -18.88 44.70
C LEU A 82 35.44 -20.38 44.41
N ALA A 83 34.97 -20.81 43.23
CA ALA A 83 35.11 -22.20 42.78
C ALA A 83 36.58 -22.56 42.50
N ILE A 84 37.34 -21.62 41.94
CA ILE A 84 38.79 -21.73 41.72
C ILE A 84 39.56 -21.68 43.05
N SER A 85 39.20 -20.79 43.99
CA SER A 85 39.87 -20.70 45.30
C SER A 85 39.54 -21.88 46.22
N LYS A 86 38.46 -22.61 45.96
CA LYS A 86 38.20 -23.90 46.62
C LYS A 86 39.14 -25.01 46.11
N TYR A 87 39.73 -24.81 44.93
CA TYR A 87 40.67 -25.73 44.29
C TYR A 87 42.13 -25.39 44.67
N GLU A 88 42.45 -24.13 44.93
CA GLU A 88 43.76 -23.69 45.43
C GLU A 88 43.63 -22.84 46.70
N TYR A 89 44.08 -23.39 47.82
CA TYR A 89 44.16 -22.78 49.16
C TYR A 89 44.74 -21.35 49.14
N PHE A 90 43.95 -20.31 49.46
CA PHE A 90 44.38 -19.12 50.23
C PHE A 90 43.22 -18.13 50.47
N LEU A 91 42.47 -18.28 51.57
CA LEU A 91 41.73 -17.19 52.23
C LEU A 91 41.30 -17.72 53.60
N SER A 92 41.52 -16.96 54.68
CA SER A 92 41.09 -17.38 56.02
C SER A 92 39.57 -17.61 56.00
N GLY A 93 39.12 -18.77 56.51
CA GLY A 93 37.74 -19.25 56.34
C GLY A 93 36.65 -18.21 56.65
N LYS A 94 36.91 -17.30 57.59
CA LYS A 94 35.98 -16.22 57.96
C LYS A 94 35.75 -15.16 56.88
N VAL A 95 36.76 -14.83 56.06
CA VAL A 95 36.62 -13.82 54.99
C VAL A 95 35.93 -14.42 53.77
N SER A 96 36.22 -15.70 53.47
CA SER A 96 35.53 -16.49 52.45
C SER A 96 34.02 -16.53 52.72
N ASP A 97 33.62 -16.82 53.96
CA ASP A 97 32.20 -17.00 54.31
C ASP A 97 31.41 -15.69 54.24
N ILE A 98 31.99 -14.55 54.66
CA ILE A 98 31.33 -13.24 54.57
C ILE A 98 31.14 -12.81 53.11
N VAL A 99 32.14 -13.04 52.25
CA VAL A 99 32.05 -12.74 50.81
C VAL A 99 31.02 -13.66 50.14
N LEU A 100 30.96 -14.93 50.54
CA LEU A 100 29.97 -15.90 50.03
C LEU A 100 28.53 -15.47 50.40
N VAL A 101 28.32 -15.09 51.66
CA VAL A 101 27.01 -14.63 52.15
C VAL A 101 26.61 -13.31 51.47
N GLY A 102 27.55 -12.39 51.27
CA GLY A 102 27.32 -11.16 50.52
C GLY A 102 26.93 -11.42 49.05
N ALA A 103 27.68 -12.27 48.35
CA ALA A 103 27.39 -12.65 46.97
C ALA A 103 26.05 -13.40 46.85
N PHE A 104 25.76 -14.31 47.77
CA PHE A 104 24.49 -15.04 47.84
C PHE A 104 23.31 -14.09 48.10
N SER A 105 23.47 -13.11 48.99
CA SER A 105 22.46 -12.09 49.26
C SER A 105 22.16 -11.21 48.05
N VAL A 106 23.19 -10.82 47.28
CA VAL A 106 23.01 -10.07 46.03
C VAL A 106 22.33 -10.91 44.95
N VAL A 107 22.71 -12.19 44.79
CA VAL A 107 22.02 -13.13 43.89
C VAL A 107 20.57 -13.30 44.29
N LEU A 108 20.31 -13.57 45.57
CA LEU A 108 18.98 -13.79 46.10
C LEU A 108 18.10 -12.55 45.92
N THR A 109 18.64 -11.36 46.15
CA THR A 109 17.93 -10.09 45.93
C THR A 109 17.61 -9.87 44.45
N ALA A 110 18.57 -10.15 43.55
CA ALA A 110 18.34 -10.07 42.11
C ALA A 110 17.31 -11.10 41.62
N LEU A 111 17.34 -12.31 42.19
CA LEU A 111 16.42 -13.40 41.87
C LEU A 111 15.00 -13.09 42.39
N VAL A 112 14.87 -12.56 43.60
CA VAL A 112 13.60 -12.10 44.17
C VAL A 112 13.04 -10.93 43.36
N PHE A 113 13.87 -9.98 42.93
CA PHE A 113 13.42 -8.88 42.07
C PHE A 113 12.99 -9.37 40.67
N ALA A 114 13.74 -10.30 40.07
CA ALA A 114 13.38 -10.93 38.81
C ALA A 114 12.07 -11.72 38.93
N LEU A 115 11.90 -12.50 40.00
CA LEU A 115 10.66 -13.22 40.31
C LEU A 115 9.50 -12.28 40.63
N TRP A 116 9.74 -11.14 41.29
CA TRP A 116 8.73 -10.11 41.52
C TRP A 116 8.31 -9.43 40.22
N ALA A 117 9.24 -9.11 39.32
CA ALA A 117 8.95 -8.58 37.99
C ALA A 117 8.20 -9.59 37.12
N LEU A 118 8.62 -10.86 37.11
CA LEU A 118 7.92 -11.96 36.44
C LEU A 118 6.53 -12.18 37.04
N ARG A 119 6.38 -12.09 38.37
CA ARG A 119 5.09 -12.17 39.04
C ARG A 119 4.20 -11.00 38.68
N LYS A 120 4.73 -9.78 38.52
CA LYS A 120 3.97 -8.60 38.05
C LYS A 120 3.49 -8.74 36.61
N ILE A 121 4.30 -9.35 35.75
CA ILE A 121 3.95 -9.71 34.38
C ILE A 121 2.88 -10.81 34.38
N ALA A 122 3.06 -11.84 35.22
CA ALA A 122 2.13 -12.97 35.35
C ALA A 122 0.81 -12.60 36.05
N SER A 123 0.81 -11.59 36.93
CA SER A 123 -0.38 -11.09 37.63
C SER A 123 -1.20 -10.10 36.81
N GLY A 124 -0.79 -9.81 35.57
CA GLY A 124 -1.54 -8.93 34.66
C GLY A 124 -1.52 -7.44 35.00
N GLU A 125 -0.76 -7.00 36.02
CA GLU A 125 -0.81 -5.61 36.53
C GLU A 125 -0.15 -4.56 35.61
N SER A 126 0.40 -4.94 34.46
CA SER A 126 0.86 -3.98 33.45
C SER A 126 0.11 -4.16 32.13
N ASP A 127 -1.15 -3.74 32.10
CA ASP A 127 -2.03 -3.81 30.93
C ASP A 127 -1.37 -3.32 29.63
N LEU A 128 -0.51 -2.30 29.70
CA LEU A 128 0.19 -1.74 28.54
C LEU A 128 1.11 -2.75 27.83
N ILE A 129 1.76 -3.61 28.61
CA ILE A 129 2.71 -4.62 28.13
C ILE A 129 1.94 -5.73 27.41
N THR A 130 0.95 -6.29 28.07
CA THR A 130 0.11 -7.38 27.57
C THR A 130 -0.64 -6.95 26.31
N ASN A 131 -1.17 -5.73 26.28
CA ASN A 131 -1.87 -5.18 25.12
C ASN A 131 -0.95 -5.01 23.91
N THR A 132 0.28 -4.54 24.13
CA THR A 132 1.22 -4.38 23.01
C THR A 132 1.65 -5.74 22.45
N LEU A 133 1.96 -6.70 23.31
CA LEU A 133 2.33 -8.04 22.88
C LEU A 133 1.20 -8.70 22.08
N LYS A 134 -0.05 -8.61 22.57
CA LYS A 134 -1.25 -9.10 21.89
C LYS A 134 -1.39 -8.53 20.48
N LYS A 135 -1.27 -7.21 20.30
CA LYS A 135 -1.35 -6.54 18.99
C LYS A 135 -0.29 -7.03 18.00
N ASN A 136 0.96 -7.19 18.46
CA ASN A 136 2.03 -7.70 17.60
C ASN A 136 1.80 -9.17 17.21
N VAL A 137 1.32 -9.99 18.15
CA VAL A 137 0.96 -11.40 17.86
C VAL A 137 -0.18 -11.46 16.85
N ASN A 138 -1.21 -10.61 16.98
CA ASN A 138 -2.31 -10.53 16.01
C ASN A 138 -1.79 -10.17 14.61
N LEU A 139 -0.91 -9.16 14.52
CA LEU A 139 -0.29 -8.78 13.26
C LEU A 139 0.51 -9.94 12.65
N LEU A 140 1.39 -10.58 13.43
CA LEU A 140 2.19 -11.72 12.99
C LEU A 140 1.29 -12.86 12.49
N SER A 141 0.27 -13.20 13.25
CA SER A 141 -0.70 -14.24 12.88
C SER A 141 -1.40 -13.94 11.54
N ILE A 142 -1.76 -12.68 11.28
CA ILE A 142 -2.38 -12.30 10.01
C ILE A 142 -1.39 -12.34 8.84
N ILE A 143 -0.16 -11.84 9.01
CA ILE A 143 0.82 -11.79 7.91
C ILE A 143 1.52 -13.13 7.64
N GLU A 144 1.46 -14.08 8.58
CA GLU A 144 1.87 -15.47 8.36
C GLU A 144 0.95 -16.21 7.39
N ASN A 145 -0.30 -15.79 7.28
CA ASN A 145 -1.27 -16.37 6.37
C ASN A 145 -1.02 -15.94 4.91
N ASN A 146 -1.58 -16.72 3.97
CA ASN A 146 -1.62 -16.31 2.57
C ASN A 146 -2.57 -15.11 2.36
N THR A 147 -2.46 -14.48 1.20
CA THR A 147 -3.22 -13.27 0.87
C THR A 147 -4.74 -13.50 0.83
N GLY A 148 -5.20 -14.68 0.40
CA GLY A 148 -6.63 -15.00 0.40
C GLY A 148 -7.22 -15.07 1.80
N SER A 149 -6.52 -15.69 2.74
CA SER A 149 -6.92 -15.79 4.16
C SER A 149 -6.94 -14.42 4.83
N LEU A 150 -6.04 -13.52 4.43
CA LEU A 150 -6.04 -12.12 4.87
C LEU A 150 -7.33 -11.41 4.45
N PHE A 151 -7.74 -11.52 3.18
CA PHE A 151 -9.01 -10.95 2.70
C PHE A 151 -10.22 -11.61 3.35
N PHE A 152 -10.21 -12.93 3.53
CA PHE A 152 -11.28 -13.63 4.24
C PHE A 152 -11.40 -13.17 5.69
N SER A 153 -10.27 -12.92 6.37
CA SER A 153 -10.25 -12.37 7.73
C SER A 153 -10.86 -10.97 7.79
N MET A 154 -10.54 -10.10 6.81
CA MET A 154 -11.18 -8.78 6.69
C MET A 154 -12.69 -8.90 6.49
N GLU A 155 -13.16 -9.83 5.65
CA GLU A 155 -14.60 -10.09 5.46
C GLU A 155 -15.28 -10.53 6.77
N MET A 156 -14.67 -11.46 7.51
CA MET A 156 -15.21 -11.90 8.80
C MET A 156 -15.24 -10.77 9.83
N ASP A 157 -14.23 -9.90 9.83
CA ASP A 157 -14.18 -8.75 10.73
C ASP A 157 -15.27 -7.70 10.42
N ILE A 158 -15.50 -7.37 9.14
CA ILE A 158 -16.58 -6.44 8.77
C ILE A 158 -17.97 -7.05 9.00
N LEU A 159 -18.17 -8.35 8.74
CA LEU A 159 -19.42 -9.04 9.09
C LEU A 159 -19.66 -9.02 10.60
N SER A 160 -18.62 -9.17 11.42
CA SER A 160 -18.72 -9.14 12.88
C SER A 160 -19.10 -7.78 13.47
N ALA A 161 -19.01 -6.70 12.68
CA ALA A 161 -19.52 -5.38 13.05
C ALA A 161 -21.07 -5.32 13.00
N ASP A 162 -21.69 -6.26 12.28
CA ASP A 162 -23.13 -6.49 12.33
C ASP A 162 -23.46 -7.48 13.45
N GLU A 163 -24.24 -7.02 14.43
CA GLU A 163 -24.64 -7.79 15.62
C GLU A 163 -25.24 -9.15 15.26
N ARG A 164 -25.90 -9.28 14.10
CA ARG A 164 -26.55 -10.52 13.64
C ARG A 164 -25.57 -11.64 13.28
N PHE A 165 -24.32 -11.31 12.97
CA PHE A 165 -23.27 -12.27 12.63
C PHE A 165 -22.26 -12.48 13.76
N ARG A 166 -22.21 -11.55 14.72
CA ARG A 166 -21.16 -11.47 15.74
C ARG A 166 -21.04 -12.73 16.59
N GLU A 167 -22.16 -13.28 17.08
CA GLU A 167 -22.14 -14.51 17.89
C GLU A 167 -21.63 -15.70 17.09
N LEU A 168 -22.13 -15.87 15.85
CA LEU A 168 -21.74 -16.96 14.96
C LEU A 168 -20.24 -16.93 14.63
N ILE A 169 -19.68 -15.74 14.36
CA ILE A 169 -18.24 -15.59 14.05
C ILE A 169 -17.39 -15.76 15.31
N ASN A 170 -17.83 -15.26 16.47
CA ASN A 170 -17.13 -15.46 17.72
C ASN A 170 -17.07 -16.94 18.12
N GLU A 171 -18.18 -17.68 17.98
CA GLU A 171 -18.20 -19.12 18.24
C GLU A 171 -17.17 -19.85 17.38
N TYR A 172 -17.10 -19.51 16.09
CA TYR A 172 -16.12 -20.06 15.17
C TYR A 172 -14.67 -19.78 15.60
N ARG A 173 -14.35 -18.54 16.00
CA ARG A 173 -13.01 -18.15 16.46
C ARG A 173 -12.55 -18.90 17.70
N THR A 174 -13.49 -19.32 18.55
CA THR A 174 -13.20 -20.08 19.77
C THR A 174 -13.35 -21.60 19.61
N SER A 175 -13.93 -22.05 18.50
CA SER A 175 -14.19 -23.46 18.23
C SER A 175 -13.00 -24.15 17.59
N SER A 176 -12.89 -25.44 17.86
CA SER A 176 -11.98 -26.36 17.18
C SER A 176 -12.23 -26.48 15.66
N THR A 177 -11.18 -26.78 14.91
CA THR A 177 -11.14 -26.80 13.43
C THR A 177 -12.17 -27.70 12.74
N TYR A 178 -12.71 -28.73 13.41
CA TYR A 178 -13.66 -29.69 12.82
C TYR A 178 -15.05 -29.13 12.50
N LYS A 179 -15.37 -27.87 12.86
CA LYS A 179 -16.67 -27.24 12.56
C LYS A 179 -16.70 -26.32 11.33
N TYR A 180 -15.62 -26.22 10.56
CA TYR A 180 -15.49 -25.22 9.48
C TYR A 180 -16.61 -25.27 8.44
N ALA A 181 -16.95 -26.45 7.92
CA ALA A 181 -17.98 -26.59 6.88
C ALA A 181 -19.38 -26.14 7.37
N SER A 182 -19.70 -26.46 8.63
CA SER A 182 -20.95 -26.02 9.27
C SER A 182 -20.97 -24.51 9.44
N PHE A 183 -19.86 -23.91 9.89
CA PHE A 183 -19.72 -22.47 10.01
C PHE A 183 -19.95 -21.73 8.69
N ILE A 184 -19.30 -22.16 7.60
CA ILE A 184 -19.44 -21.54 6.27
C ILE A 184 -20.89 -21.59 5.79
N LYS A 185 -21.57 -22.73 5.96
CA LYS A 185 -22.98 -22.88 5.61
C LYS A 185 -23.87 -21.94 6.43
N ASN A 186 -23.66 -21.87 7.74
CA ASN A 186 -24.44 -21.00 8.63
C ASN A 186 -24.26 -19.52 8.27
N ILE A 187 -23.04 -19.10 7.89
CA ILE A 187 -22.78 -17.73 7.44
C ILE A 187 -23.53 -17.44 6.12
N GLU A 188 -23.52 -18.38 5.16
CA GLU A 188 -24.22 -18.22 3.89
C GLU A 188 -25.74 -18.10 4.06
N GLU A 189 -26.32 -18.96 4.91
CA GLU A 189 -27.75 -18.92 5.24
C GLU A 189 -28.10 -17.60 5.93
N LYS A 190 -27.29 -17.20 6.92
CA LYS A 190 -27.49 -15.94 7.63
C LYS A 190 -27.43 -14.75 6.69
N TRP A 191 -26.47 -14.73 5.77
CA TRP A 191 -26.35 -13.69 4.76
C TRP A 191 -27.61 -13.54 3.89
N LYS A 192 -28.19 -14.66 3.45
CA LYS A 192 -29.45 -14.67 2.69
C LYS A 192 -30.63 -14.16 3.54
N GLU A 193 -30.74 -14.58 4.79
CA GLU A 193 -31.77 -14.09 5.74
C GLU A 193 -31.71 -12.57 5.92
N THR A 194 -30.50 -12.00 5.90
CA THR A 194 -30.29 -10.56 6.04
C THR A 194 -30.59 -9.75 4.77
N GLY A 195 -30.99 -10.39 3.68
CA GLY A 195 -31.23 -9.74 2.39
C GLY A 195 -29.95 -9.47 1.59
N ASN A 196 -28.86 -10.17 1.90
CA ASN A 196 -27.51 -9.93 1.36
C ASN A 196 -26.99 -8.52 1.67
N GLU A 197 -27.16 -8.09 2.92
CA GLU A 197 -26.76 -6.76 3.40
C GLU A 197 -26.15 -6.83 4.80
N ILE A 198 -25.03 -6.15 4.99
CA ILE A 198 -24.49 -5.84 6.32
C ILE A 198 -25.19 -4.60 6.87
N HIS A 199 -25.56 -4.65 8.16
CA HIS A 199 -26.16 -3.55 8.90
C HIS A 199 -25.22 -3.10 10.02
N ILE A 200 -24.73 -1.87 9.93
CA ILE A 200 -23.85 -1.30 10.94
C ILE A 200 -24.56 -0.16 11.65
N LYS A 201 -24.73 -0.29 12.96
CA LYS A 201 -25.30 0.77 13.80
C LYS A 201 -24.24 1.82 14.08
N THR A 202 -24.59 3.08 13.86
CA THR A 202 -23.76 4.22 14.27
C THR A 202 -23.98 4.57 15.73
N LYS A 203 -23.08 5.37 16.30
CA LYS A 203 -23.25 5.94 17.65
C LYS A 203 -24.60 6.62 17.86
N GLU A 204 -25.14 7.26 16.83
CA GLU A 204 -26.42 7.99 16.89
C GLU A 204 -27.65 7.05 16.84
N GLY A 205 -27.45 5.72 16.81
CA GLY A 205 -28.53 4.73 16.69
C GLY A 205 -29.06 4.56 15.27
N LYS A 206 -28.51 5.28 14.27
CA LYS A 206 -28.87 5.10 12.86
C LYS A 206 -28.17 3.88 12.27
N THR A 207 -28.90 3.10 11.48
CA THR A 207 -28.36 1.92 10.79
C THR A 207 -27.95 2.27 9.37
N LEU A 208 -26.68 2.03 9.05
CA LEU A 208 -26.15 2.07 7.68
C LEU A 208 -26.14 0.67 7.09
N LYS A 209 -26.52 0.54 5.82
CA LYS A 209 -26.67 -0.74 5.12
C LYS A 209 -25.76 -0.79 3.90
N TYR A 210 -25.08 -1.91 3.68
CA TYR A 210 -24.21 -2.12 2.53
C TYR A 210 -24.36 -3.53 1.95
N ASN A 211 -24.42 -3.63 0.62
CA ASN A 211 -24.52 -4.92 -0.10
C ASN A 211 -23.14 -5.49 -0.46
N LYS A 212 -22.16 -4.59 -0.60
CA LYS A 212 -20.81 -4.89 -1.07
C LYS A 212 -19.81 -4.01 -0.36
N MET A 213 -18.58 -4.51 -0.30
CA MET A 213 -17.44 -3.76 0.15
C MET A 213 -16.37 -3.76 -0.94
N VAL A 214 -15.95 -2.59 -1.39
CA VAL A 214 -14.81 -2.46 -2.30
C VAL A 214 -13.55 -2.19 -1.48
N ILE A 215 -12.52 -3.01 -1.68
CA ILE A 215 -11.20 -2.76 -1.08
C ILE A 215 -10.17 -2.56 -2.18
N THR A 216 -9.21 -1.67 -1.95
CA THR A 216 -8.13 -1.40 -2.91
C THR A 216 -6.76 -1.66 -2.29
N PRO A 217 -6.26 -2.92 -2.32
CA PRO A 217 -4.91 -3.23 -1.86
C PRO A 217 -3.87 -2.41 -2.62
N LEU A 218 -3.03 -1.67 -1.90
CA LEU A 218 -2.00 -0.83 -2.49
C LEU A 218 -0.71 -1.65 -2.64
N VAL A 219 -0.42 -2.09 -3.88
CA VAL A 219 0.84 -2.77 -4.21
C VAL A 219 1.96 -1.73 -4.21
N ILE A 220 3.13 -2.08 -3.66
CA ILE A 220 4.27 -1.16 -3.54
C ILE A 220 5.42 -1.67 -4.41
N ASP A 221 6.00 -0.80 -5.23
CA ASP A 221 7.19 -1.15 -6.02
C ASP A 221 8.48 -1.04 -5.19
N PHE A 222 8.93 -2.16 -4.63
CA PHE A 222 10.19 -2.27 -3.87
C PHE A 222 11.44 -2.39 -4.76
N GLY A 223 11.33 -2.19 -6.08
CA GLY A 223 12.46 -2.36 -7.02
C GLY A 223 13.63 -1.37 -6.85
N TYR A 224 13.55 -0.45 -5.88
CA TYR A 224 14.59 0.57 -5.65
C TYR A 224 15.98 -0.07 -5.45
N LYS A 225 16.92 0.30 -6.32
CA LYS A 225 18.22 -0.37 -6.44
C LYS A 225 19.25 0.10 -5.42
N CYS A 226 19.11 1.32 -4.87
CA CYS A 226 20.03 1.92 -3.88
C CYS A 226 19.61 1.57 -2.44
N PHE A 227 19.53 0.27 -2.16
CA PHE A 227 18.86 -0.31 -0.99
C PHE A 227 19.86 -1.04 -0.09
N ASP A 228 21.05 -0.47 0.12
CA ASP A 228 22.13 -1.08 0.89
C ASP A 228 22.13 -0.57 2.33
N MET A 229 21.94 -1.47 3.30
CA MET A 229 22.03 -1.16 4.72
C MET A 229 23.49 -1.03 5.16
N GLN A 230 23.94 0.17 5.49
CA GLN A 230 25.31 0.37 5.96
C GLN A 230 25.54 -0.31 7.33
N GLY A 231 26.72 -0.91 7.50
CA GLY A 231 27.18 -1.43 8.79
C GLY A 231 26.87 -2.91 9.10
N ILE A 232 26.35 -3.68 8.14
CA ILE A 232 26.14 -5.14 8.29
C ILE A 232 26.62 -5.91 7.04
N TYR A 233 27.01 -7.18 7.22
CA TYR A 233 27.54 -8.02 6.13
C TYR A 233 26.46 -8.39 5.10
N TYR A 234 25.26 -8.77 5.55
CA TYR A 234 24.09 -9.02 4.70
C TYR A 234 23.28 -7.73 4.53
N ASN A 235 23.87 -6.73 3.87
CA ASN A 235 23.29 -5.40 3.70
C ASN A 235 22.20 -5.29 2.62
N LYS A 236 21.92 -6.38 1.91
CA LYS A 236 20.88 -6.47 0.89
C LYS A 236 19.61 -7.10 1.51
N PRO A 237 18.67 -6.30 2.02
CA PRO A 237 17.34 -6.79 2.39
C PRO A 237 16.62 -7.51 1.23
N PRO A 238 15.64 -8.39 1.54
CA PRO A 238 14.83 -9.08 0.54
C PRO A 238 14.18 -8.10 -0.44
N ARG A 239 14.31 -8.39 -1.74
CA ARG A 239 13.70 -7.63 -2.83
C ARG A 239 12.64 -8.51 -3.45
N LYS A 240 11.36 -8.17 -3.23
CA LYS A 240 10.24 -8.81 -3.95
C LYS A 240 9.83 -7.90 -5.10
N PRO A 241 10.07 -8.29 -6.37
CA PRO A 241 9.60 -7.53 -7.52
C PRO A 241 8.10 -7.26 -7.45
N VAL A 242 7.66 -6.12 -7.98
CA VAL A 242 6.24 -5.75 -8.03
C VAL A 242 5.38 -6.84 -8.71
N VAL A 243 5.93 -7.52 -9.72
CA VAL A 243 5.29 -8.61 -10.44
C VAL A 243 4.89 -9.75 -9.50
N GLU A 244 5.77 -10.18 -8.59
CA GLU A 244 5.46 -11.26 -7.65
C GLU A 244 4.38 -10.83 -6.63
N GLN A 245 4.36 -9.56 -6.23
CA GLN A 245 3.30 -9.05 -5.35
C GLN A 245 1.94 -9.04 -6.07
N VAL A 246 1.93 -8.68 -7.35
CA VAL A 246 0.70 -8.75 -8.18
C VAL A 246 0.23 -10.19 -8.32
N VAL A 247 1.14 -11.17 -8.46
CA VAL A 247 0.80 -12.61 -8.45
C VAL A 247 0.15 -13.01 -7.12
N ASP A 248 0.75 -12.65 -5.99
CA ASP A 248 0.20 -12.94 -4.66
C ASP A 248 -1.20 -12.36 -4.47
N VAL A 249 -1.42 -11.12 -4.93
CA VAL A 249 -2.73 -10.47 -4.84
C VAL A 249 -3.73 -11.15 -5.76
N PHE A 250 -3.36 -11.45 -7.01
CA PHE A 250 -4.23 -12.16 -7.95
C PHE A 250 -4.67 -13.52 -7.42
N ASN A 251 -3.71 -14.33 -6.94
CA ASN A 251 -4.00 -15.64 -6.35
C ASN A 251 -4.81 -15.49 -5.05
N GLY A 252 -4.47 -14.51 -4.21
CA GLY A 252 -5.24 -14.23 -3.00
C GLY A 252 -6.70 -13.86 -3.28
N ILE A 253 -6.98 -13.12 -4.37
CA ILE A 253 -8.37 -12.84 -4.78
C ILE A 253 -9.08 -14.14 -5.19
N ARG A 254 -8.41 -15.04 -5.92
CA ARG A 254 -8.99 -16.34 -6.30
C ARG A 254 -9.31 -17.19 -5.07
N GLU A 255 -8.32 -17.38 -4.20
CA GLU A 255 -8.45 -18.12 -2.94
C GLU A 255 -9.58 -17.55 -2.07
N TYR A 256 -9.63 -16.23 -1.89
CA TYR A 256 -10.71 -15.58 -1.14
C TYR A 256 -12.09 -15.88 -1.72
N ARG A 257 -12.24 -15.86 -3.05
CA ARG A 257 -13.51 -16.14 -3.72
C ARG A 257 -13.95 -17.60 -3.56
N GLU A 258 -13.00 -18.53 -3.42
CA GLU A 258 -13.26 -19.94 -3.14
C GLU A 258 -13.63 -20.15 -1.66
N MET A 259 -12.96 -19.46 -0.73
CA MET A 259 -13.21 -19.57 0.70
C MET A 259 -14.50 -18.88 1.16
N SER A 260 -14.83 -17.72 0.57
CA SER A 260 -15.92 -16.89 1.05
C SER A 260 -17.29 -17.40 0.60
N PRO A 261 -18.22 -17.69 1.54
CA PRO A 261 -19.59 -18.07 1.19
C PRO A 261 -20.41 -16.91 0.63
N VAL A 262 -20.08 -15.66 1.00
CA VAL A 262 -20.91 -14.49 0.71
C VAL A 262 -20.29 -13.56 -0.33
N LYS A 263 -18.98 -13.65 -0.54
CA LYS A 263 -18.18 -12.88 -1.48
C LYS A 263 -18.47 -11.38 -1.34
N LEU A 264 -18.45 -10.86 -0.11
CA LEU A 264 -18.79 -9.47 0.22
C LEU A 264 -17.81 -8.48 -0.41
N LEU A 265 -16.52 -8.86 -0.50
CA LEU A 265 -15.44 -8.03 -1.00
C LEU A 265 -15.35 -8.08 -2.52
N ASP A 266 -15.33 -6.89 -3.12
CA ASP A 266 -14.83 -6.65 -4.47
C ASP A 266 -13.44 -6.02 -4.35
N ILE A 267 -12.42 -6.72 -4.86
CA ILE A 267 -11.01 -6.40 -4.58
C ILE A 267 -10.37 -5.86 -5.86
N TYR A 268 -10.00 -4.58 -5.88
CA TYR A 268 -9.42 -3.91 -7.04
C TYR A 268 -8.09 -3.22 -6.65
N PRO A 269 -6.95 -3.90 -6.84
CA PRO A 269 -5.66 -3.39 -6.38
C PRO A 269 -5.24 -2.10 -7.07
N PHE A 270 -4.34 -1.35 -6.44
CA PHE A 270 -3.61 -0.26 -7.08
C PHE A 270 -2.21 -0.74 -7.45
N LEU A 271 -1.80 -0.49 -8.69
CA LEU A 271 -0.47 -0.88 -9.18
C LEU A 271 0.60 0.06 -8.61
N GLY A 272 1.57 -0.49 -7.89
CA GLY A 272 2.74 0.25 -7.44
C GLY A 272 3.66 0.59 -8.61
N ILE A 273 4.02 1.87 -8.76
CA ILE A 273 4.94 2.31 -9.81
C ILE A 273 6.02 3.21 -9.21
N ASN A 274 7.29 2.87 -9.43
CA ASN A 274 8.41 3.80 -9.29
C ASN A 274 9.08 3.97 -10.65
N THR A 275 8.93 5.13 -11.30
CA THR A 275 9.40 5.37 -12.68
C THR A 275 10.89 5.09 -12.88
N ARG A 276 11.70 5.20 -11.83
CA ARG A 276 13.14 4.89 -11.86
C ARG A 276 13.45 3.43 -12.17
N ASN A 277 12.48 2.53 -11.99
CA ASN A 277 12.63 1.10 -12.28
C ASN A 277 12.31 0.73 -13.74
N TYR A 278 11.80 1.67 -14.52
CA TYR A 278 11.28 1.43 -15.86
C TYR A 278 11.93 2.36 -16.89
N ASP A 279 12.03 1.90 -18.11
CA ASP A 279 12.43 2.65 -19.28
C ASP A 279 11.23 3.37 -19.89
N LEU A 280 11.49 4.47 -20.61
CA LEU A 280 10.46 5.20 -21.35
C LEU A 280 10.36 4.71 -22.80
N GLY A 281 11.47 4.25 -23.37
CA GLY A 281 11.63 3.99 -24.80
C GLY A 281 12.60 4.99 -25.43
N ILE A 282 12.63 5.04 -26.75
CA ILE A 282 13.41 5.99 -27.52
C ILE A 282 12.64 7.30 -27.60
N VAL A 283 13.30 8.41 -27.28
CA VAL A 283 12.70 9.74 -27.22
C VAL A 283 13.24 10.57 -28.36
N LYS A 284 12.37 11.30 -29.05
CA LYS A 284 12.75 12.26 -30.08
C LYS A 284 11.96 13.56 -29.89
N VAL A 285 12.59 14.68 -30.19
CA VAL A 285 11.97 16.00 -30.07
C VAL A 285 11.27 16.32 -31.38
N VAL A 286 10.01 16.73 -31.30
CA VAL A 286 9.24 17.14 -32.48
C VAL A 286 9.08 18.67 -32.45
N PRO A 287 9.43 19.40 -33.53
CA PRO A 287 9.15 20.83 -33.65
C PRO A 287 7.68 21.16 -33.34
N LYS A 288 7.43 22.34 -32.76
CA LYS A 288 6.12 22.74 -32.23
C LYS A 288 4.97 22.64 -33.26
N GLU A 289 5.25 22.98 -34.51
CA GLU A 289 4.28 22.99 -35.61
C GLU A 289 3.94 21.56 -36.08
N GLU A 290 4.97 20.72 -36.25
CA GLU A 290 4.84 19.28 -36.55
C GLU A 290 4.13 18.53 -35.41
N ARG A 291 4.42 18.93 -34.17
CA ARG A 291 3.76 18.45 -32.95
C ARG A 291 2.27 18.70 -32.99
N ASP A 292 1.84 19.92 -33.29
CA ASP A 292 0.41 20.27 -33.29
C ASP A 292 -0.32 19.51 -34.40
N ALA A 293 0.29 19.34 -35.57
CA ALA A 293 -0.26 18.54 -36.68
C ALA A 293 -0.37 17.04 -36.33
N PHE A 294 0.71 16.42 -35.82
CA PHE A 294 0.73 15.00 -35.46
C PHE A 294 -0.20 14.68 -34.28
N TYR A 295 -0.23 15.55 -33.27
CA TYR A 295 -1.10 15.41 -32.11
C TYR A 295 -2.58 15.64 -32.46
N HIS A 296 -2.90 16.64 -33.30
CA HIS A 296 -4.27 16.81 -33.82
C HIS A 296 -4.70 15.60 -34.63
N PHE A 297 -3.81 15.06 -35.46
CA PHE A 297 -4.07 13.83 -36.22
C PHE A 297 -4.39 12.65 -35.28
N LEU A 298 -3.54 12.36 -34.28
CA LEU A 298 -3.74 11.29 -33.30
C LEU A 298 -5.05 11.43 -32.51
N LYS A 299 -5.46 12.66 -32.15
CA LYS A 299 -6.71 12.91 -31.40
C LYS A 299 -7.96 13.12 -32.29
N SER A 300 -7.81 13.29 -33.61
CA SER A 300 -8.94 13.59 -34.49
C SER A 300 -9.84 12.36 -34.71
N ARG A 301 -11.13 12.48 -34.41
CA ARG A 301 -12.12 11.40 -34.59
C ARG A 301 -12.55 11.16 -36.05
N LYS A 302 -12.02 11.92 -37.02
CA LYS A 302 -12.39 11.91 -38.44
C LYS A 302 -11.48 11.03 -39.31
N ILE A 303 -11.22 9.79 -38.89
CA ILE A 303 -10.52 8.80 -39.70
C ILE A 303 -11.56 7.78 -40.19
N PRO A 304 -11.61 7.43 -41.50
CA PRO A 304 -12.53 6.42 -42.03
C PRO A 304 -12.42 5.10 -41.26
N GLN A 305 -13.56 4.47 -40.92
CA GLN A 305 -13.66 3.34 -39.98
C GLN A 305 -12.67 2.19 -40.28
N GLY A 306 -12.46 1.84 -41.56
CA GLY A 306 -11.54 0.76 -41.97
C GLY A 306 -10.05 1.09 -41.90
N ILE A 307 -9.67 2.37 -41.96
CA ILE A 307 -8.29 2.85 -41.80
C ILE A 307 -8.00 3.08 -40.32
N LYS A 308 -9.02 3.50 -39.57
CA LYS A 308 -8.94 3.83 -38.15
C LYS A 308 -8.46 2.67 -37.29
N GLU A 309 -8.83 1.43 -37.54
CA GLU A 309 -8.43 0.30 -36.68
C GLU A 309 -6.94 0.00 -36.84
N HIS A 310 -6.46 -0.21 -38.07
CA HIS A 310 -5.06 -0.57 -38.31
C HIS A 310 -4.07 0.53 -37.88
N VAL A 311 -4.38 1.78 -38.20
CA VAL A 311 -3.52 2.94 -37.96
C VAL A 311 -3.48 3.31 -36.49
N ARG A 312 -4.65 3.31 -35.85
CA ARG A 312 -4.78 3.60 -34.44
C ARG A 312 -4.14 2.48 -33.64
N ASP A 313 -4.30 1.23 -34.04
CA ASP A 313 -3.62 0.12 -33.41
C ASP A 313 -2.10 0.23 -33.60
N THR A 314 -1.58 0.62 -34.77
CA THR A 314 -0.13 0.84 -34.95
C THR A 314 0.38 2.02 -34.14
N LEU A 315 -0.33 3.15 -34.08
CA LEU A 315 0.15 4.34 -33.38
C LEU A 315 -0.09 4.30 -31.87
N GLU A 316 -1.30 3.98 -31.40
CA GLU A 316 -1.63 3.85 -29.97
C GLU A 316 -0.82 2.73 -29.29
N ASN A 317 -0.37 1.71 -30.04
CA ASN A 317 0.40 0.61 -29.44
C ASN A 317 1.92 0.81 -29.48
N ASN A 318 2.47 1.71 -30.30
CA ASN A 318 3.91 1.81 -30.52
C ASN A 318 4.50 3.20 -30.20
N VAL A 319 3.69 4.25 -30.24
CA VAL A 319 4.14 5.64 -30.13
C VAL A 319 3.26 6.44 -29.16
N THR A 320 3.89 7.27 -28.33
CA THR A 320 3.15 8.18 -27.46
C THR A 320 3.82 9.54 -27.38
N TYR A 321 3.10 10.55 -26.91
CA TYR A 321 3.54 11.93 -26.91
C TYR A 321 3.40 12.54 -25.51
N ILE A 322 4.46 13.21 -25.04
CA ILE A 322 4.51 13.86 -23.73
C ILE A 322 4.33 15.36 -23.93
N GLU A 323 3.13 15.86 -23.62
CA GLU A 323 2.73 17.25 -23.82
C GLU A 323 3.66 18.24 -23.12
N LYS A 324 4.06 17.92 -21.89
CA LYS A 324 4.87 18.81 -21.06
C LYS A 324 6.25 19.06 -21.64
N THR A 325 6.85 18.06 -22.28
CA THR A 325 8.24 18.10 -22.74
C THR A 325 8.38 18.18 -24.25
N GLY A 326 7.29 18.08 -25.02
CA GLY A 326 7.37 18.18 -26.48
C GLY A 326 7.96 16.94 -27.14
N LYS A 327 8.01 15.82 -26.42
CA LYS A 327 8.75 14.63 -26.83
C LYS A 327 7.83 13.54 -27.36
N LEU A 328 8.22 12.97 -28.50
CA LEU A 328 7.65 11.76 -29.07
C LEU A 328 8.44 10.56 -28.56
N VAL A 329 7.73 9.53 -28.11
CA VAL A 329 8.28 8.35 -27.46
C VAL A 329 7.90 7.11 -28.24
N PHE A 330 8.90 6.37 -28.69
CA PHE A 330 8.78 5.07 -29.36
C PHE A 330 9.13 3.97 -28.37
N TYR A 331 8.20 3.05 -28.10
CA TYR A 331 8.36 2.07 -27.01
C TYR A 331 8.13 0.62 -27.41
N LYS A 332 7.95 0.35 -28.71
CA LYS A 332 8.00 -0.97 -29.33
C LYS A 332 8.79 -0.89 -30.63
N GLU A 333 9.37 -2.01 -31.08
CA GLU A 333 10.04 -2.07 -32.38
C GLU A 333 9.02 -1.82 -33.50
N ILE A 334 9.41 -1.03 -34.51
CA ILE A 334 8.54 -0.67 -35.63
C ILE A 334 9.29 -0.87 -36.93
N GLU A 335 9.00 -1.98 -37.63
CA GLU A 335 9.63 -2.32 -38.90
C GLU A 335 9.02 -1.56 -40.10
N THR A 336 7.79 -1.06 -39.98
CA THR A 336 6.99 -0.54 -41.12
C THR A 336 6.34 0.82 -40.91
N LEU A 337 6.79 1.61 -39.92
CA LEU A 337 6.07 2.83 -39.50
C LEU A 337 5.85 3.82 -40.65
N GLY A 338 6.87 4.09 -41.48
CA GLY A 338 6.72 5.02 -42.59
C GLY A 338 5.77 4.53 -43.67
N ASN A 339 5.67 3.22 -43.90
CA ASN A 339 4.69 2.66 -44.84
C ASN A 339 3.27 2.80 -44.30
N ASP A 340 3.08 2.58 -43.00
CA ASP A 340 1.79 2.76 -42.33
C ASP A 340 1.39 4.25 -42.33
N LEU A 341 2.33 5.15 -42.02
CA LEU A 341 2.17 6.61 -42.07
C LEU A 341 1.91 7.14 -43.48
N ARG A 342 2.61 6.66 -44.50
CA ARG A 342 2.36 7.03 -45.91
C ARG A 342 0.98 6.58 -46.37
N THR A 343 0.56 5.37 -45.99
CA THR A 343 -0.80 4.88 -46.27
C THR A 343 -1.87 5.80 -45.67
N ILE A 344 -1.62 6.35 -44.48
CA ILE A 344 -2.53 7.31 -43.84
C ILE A 344 -2.53 8.68 -44.51
N SER A 345 -1.35 9.17 -44.88
CA SER A 345 -1.17 10.51 -45.47
C SER A 345 -1.91 10.72 -46.78
N SER A 346 -2.15 9.62 -47.51
CA SER A 346 -3.02 9.64 -48.69
C SER A 346 -4.49 9.93 -48.36
N HIS A 347 -4.90 9.84 -47.09
CA HIS A 347 -6.27 10.02 -46.60
C HIS A 347 -6.45 11.18 -45.61
N VAL A 348 -5.37 11.70 -45.04
CA VAL A 348 -5.35 12.87 -44.15
C VAL A 348 -4.21 13.77 -44.61
N GLN A 349 -4.43 15.08 -44.80
CA GLN A 349 -3.37 16.03 -45.14
C GLN A 349 -2.29 16.05 -44.03
N ILE A 350 -1.33 15.17 -44.16
CA ILE A 350 -0.12 15.09 -43.34
C ILE A 350 1.01 15.52 -44.26
N ASP A 351 1.90 16.37 -43.76
CA ASP A 351 3.10 16.79 -44.47
C ASP A 351 3.98 15.57 -44.78
N GLU A 352 4.24 15.29 -46.06
CA GLU A 352 5.12 14.18 -46.48
C GLU A 352 6.52 14.29 -45.86
N GLY A 353 7.02 15.51 -45.65
CA GLY A 353 8.30 15.75 -44.98
C GLY A 353 8.30 15.36 -43.50
N LEU A 354 7.14 15.37 -42.83
CA LEU A 354 7.02 14.84 -41.46
C LEU A 354 7.08 13.30 -41.46
N ILE A 355 6.50 12.66 -42.47
CA ILE A 355 6.47 11.20 -42.58
C ILE A 355 7.85 10.66 -42.90
N ASP A 356 8.57 11.30 -43.84
CA ASP A 356 9.94 10.92 -44.17
C ASP A 356 10.88 11.09 -42.98
N LYS A 357 10.67 12.13 -42.15
CA LYS A 357 11.40 12.29 -40.89
C LYS A 357 11.09 11.17 -39.91
N ILE A 358 9.80 10.85 -39.67
CA ILE A 358 9.40 9.78 -38.75
C ILE A 358 9.90 8.42 -39.22
N ASP A 359 9.87 8.15 -40.53
CA ASP A 359 10.37 6.92 -41.11
C ASP A 359 11.89 6.79 -40.96
N GLY A 360 12.64 7.86 -41.26
CA GLY A 360 14.08 7.90 -40.99
C GLY A 360 14.43 7.75 -39.50
N MET A 361 13.58 8.26 -38.60
CA MET A 361 13.71 8.05 -37.15
C MET A 361 13.44 6.59 -36.76
N SER A 362 12.54 5.90 -37.47
CA SER A 362 12.20 4.49 -37.24
C SER A 362 13.35 3.56 -37.65
N GLU A 363 14.01 3.78 -38.78
CA GLU A 363 15.17 2.99 -39.23
C GLU A 363 16.35 3.06 -38.25
N GLU A 364 16.57 4.24 -37.63
CA GLU A 364 17.59 4.41 -36.59
C GLU A 364 17.19 3.68 -35.28
N SER A 365 15.90 3.67 -34.95
CA SER A 365 15.37 2.97 -33.77
C SER A 365 15.44 1.44 -33.89
N VAL A 366 15.21 0.88 -35.09
CA VAL A 366 15.34 -0.56 -35.39
C VAL A 366 16.76 -1.07 -35.13
N ARG A 367 17.79 -0.22 -35.23
CA ARG A 367 19.18 -0.58 -34.91
C ARG A 367 19.44 -0.70 -33.40
N THR A 368 18.58 -0.14 -32.56
CA THR A 368 18.74 -0.11 -31.09
C THR A 368 17.64 -0.95 -30.45
N ARG A 369 17.91 -2.23 -30.15
CA ARG A 369 16.93 -3.14 -29.50
C ARG A 369 16.32 -2.49 -28.25
N LEU A 370 15.01 -2.26 -28.27
CA LEU A 370 14.27 -1.72 -27.15
C LEU A 370 14.22 -2.74 -26.01
N ASN A 371 14.39 -2.28 -24.77
CA ASN A 371 14.13 -3.10 -23.60
C ASN A 371 12.61 -3.21 -23.38
N GLU A 372 11.98 -4.11 -24.14
CA GLU A 372 10.53 -4.22 -24.18
C GLU A 372 9.87 -4.77 -22.91
N LYS A 373 10.65 -5.27 -21.94
CA LYS A 373 10.12 -5.94 -20.74
C LYS A 373 9.82 -4.97 -19.59
N ASN A 374 10.54 -3.85 -19.49
CA ASN A 374 10.39 -2.87 -18.40
C ASN A 374 10.11 -1.46 -18.93
N ASN A 375 9.03 -1.29 -19.68
CA ASN A 375 8.68 0.00 -20.29
C ASN A 375 7.36 0.58 -19.73
N ILE A 376 7.36 1.84 -19.29
CA ILE A 376 6.19 2.49 -18.66
C ILE A 376 5.00 2.57 -19.63
N PRO A 377 5.10 3.16 -20.83
CA PRO A 377 4.01 3.14 -21.82
C PRO A 377 3.39 1.78 -22.05
N LYS A 378 4.21 0.75 -22.33
CA LYS A 378 3.70 -0.61 -22.58
C LYS A 378 2.96 -1.18 -21.38
N MET A 379 3.47 -0.96 -20.17
CA MET A 379 2.83 -1.41 -18.94
C MET A 379 1.50 -0.69 -18.69
N LEU A 380 1.47 0.64 -18.85
CA LEU A 380 0.26 1.43 -18.65
C LEU A 380 -0.81 1.08 -19.68
N GLU A 381 -0.46 0.93 -20.96
CA GLU A 381 -1.43 0.49 -21.98
C GLU A 381 -1.93 -0.95 -21.70
N LYS A 382 -1.06 -1.88 -21.29
CA LYS A 382 -1.46 -3.25 -20.92
C LYS A 382 -2.52 -3.27 -19.82
N TYR A 383 -2.31 -2.49 -18.74
CA TYR A 383 -3.12 -2.57 -17.52
C TYR A 383 -4.22 -1.51 -17.42
N PHE A 384 -4.16 -0.46 -18.23
CA PHE A 384 -5.08 0.68 -18.16
C PHE A 384 -5.46 1.24 -19.54
N GLY A 385 -5.05 0.64 -20.66
CA GLY A 385 -5.36 1.16 -22.00
C GLY A 385 -6.85 1.26 -22.29
N GLU A 386 -7.64 0.31 -21.79
CA GLU A 386 -9.12 0.36 -21.85
C GLU A 386 -9.74 1.07 -20.65
N TYR A 387 -8.94 1.53 -19.67
CA TYR A 387 -9.45 2.26 -18.53
C TYR A 387 -10.01 3.59 -19.02
N THR A 388 -11.31 3.73 -18.85
CA THR A 388 -12.00 5.01 -18.95
C THR A 388 -12.56 5.28 -17.56
N ASN A 389 -12.74 6.53 -17.17
CA ASN A 389 -13.40 6.93 -15.91
C ASN A 389 -14.85 6.39 -15.88
N THR A 390 -14.99 5.07 -15.70
CA THR A 390 -16.21 4.29 -15.91
C THR A 390 -16.88 4.06 -14.58
N LYS A 391 -18.21 4.01 -14.60
CA LYS A 391 -19.01 3.69 -13.42
C LYS A 391 -18.59 2.34 -12.84
N TYR A 392 -18.69 2.21 -11.51
CA TYR A 392 -18.36 1.00 -10.78
C TYR A 392 -19.01 -0.26 -11.37
N GLU A 393 -20.29 -0.21 -11.78
CA GLU A 393 -20.99 -1.38 -12.32
C GLU A 393 -20.34 -1.88 -13.61
N THR A 394 -19.86 -0.96 -14.46
CA THR A 394 -19.16 -1.29 -15.70
C THR A 394 -17.79 -1.88 -15.40
N PHE A 395 -17.01 -1.25 -14.52
CA PHE A 395 -15.71 -1.77 -14.10
C PHE A 395 -15.84 -3.18 -13.49
N ALA A 396 -16.74 -3.34 -12.53
CA ALA A 396 -16.97 -4.61 -11.84
C ALA A 396 -17.48 -5.71 -12.78
N LYS A 397 -18.32 -5.37 -13.77
CA LYS A 397 -18.76 -6.32 -14.79
C LYS A 397 -17.60 -6.79 -15.66
N LYS A 398 -16.81 -5.86 -16.21
CA LYS A 398 -15.66 -6.19 -17.06
C LYS A 398 -14.60 -7.01 -16.31
N ASN A 399 -14.30 -6.63 -15.06
CA ASN A 399 -13.41 -7.38 -14.20
C ASN A 399 -13.88 -8.84 -14.01
N ARG A 400 -15.17 -9.05 -13.68
CA ARG A 400 -15.72 -10.41 -13.53
C ARG A 400 -15.67 -11.20 -14.83
N GLU A 401 -16.05 -10.58 -15.96
CA GLU A 401 -16.04 -11.22 -17.28
C GLU A 401 -14.64 -11.59 -17.76
N GLN A 402 -13.60 -10.88 -17.32
CA GLN A 402 -12.22 -11.16 -17.72
C GLN A 402 -11.50 -12.14 -16.78
N TYR A 403 -11.71 -12.05 -15.47
CA TYR A 403 -10.87 -12.73 -14.49
C TYR A 403 -11.57 -13.82 -13.67
N PHE A 404 -12.90 -13.72 -13.47
CA PHE A 404 -13.59 -14.55 -12.47
C PHE A 404 -14.97 -14.98 -12.96
N PHE A 405 -15.00 -15.96 -13.88
CA PHE A 405 -16.23 -16.58 -14.38
C PHE A 405 -17.00 -17.32 -13.29
N ASP A 406 -18.33 -17.36 -13.42
CA ASP A 406 -19.19 -18.22 -12.62
C ASP A 406 -19.24 -19.61 -13.28
N GLU A 407 -18.91 -20.67 -12.53
CA GLU A 407 -18.76 -22.04 -13.06
C GLU A 407 -20.05 -22.58 -13.71
N LYS A 408 -21.21 -21.98 -13.40
CA LYS A 408 -22.52 -22.37 -13.93
C LYS A 408 -22.79 -21.92 -15.37
N ASP A 409 -21.97 -21.04 -15.94
CA ASP A 409 -22.17 -20.51 -17.30
C ASP A 409 -21.29 -21.25 -18.33
N THR A 410 -21.60 -22.54 -18.55
CA THR A 410 -20.85 -23.45 -19.44
C THR A 410 -20.72 -22.93 -20.88
N LYS A 411 -21.66 -22.11 -21.36
CA LYS A 411 -21.65 -21.53 -22.71
C LYS A 411 -20.57 -20.45 -22.92
N LYS A 412 -20.06 -19.81 -21.86
CA LYS A 412 -18.98 -18.82 -21.95
C LYS A 412 -17.58 -19.42 -21.85
N LYS A 413 -17.46 -20.66 -21.36
CA LYS A 413 -16.18 -21.38 -21.20
C LYS A 413 -15.44 -21.60 -22.51
N GLU A 414 -16.17 -21.69 -23.64
CA GLU A 414 -15.60 -21.93 -24.98
C GLU A 414 -15.11 -20.66 -25.71
N LYS A 415 -15.50 -19.45 -25.29
CA LYS A 415 -15.19 -18.20 -26.01
C LYS A 415 -14.05 -17.37 -25.43
N THR A 416 -13.52 -17.73 -24.27
CA THR A 416 -12.52 -16.94 -23.54
C THR A 416 -11.36 -17.80 -23.07
N ILE A 417 -10.14 -17.36 -23.35
CA ILE A 417 -8.93 -18.01 -22.84
C ILE A 417 -8.93 -17.79 -21.31
N PRO A 418 -8.92 -18.85 -20.48
CA PRO A 418 -8.84 -18.69 -19.04
C PRO A 418 -7.52 -18.00 -18.69
N VAL A 419 -7.55 -17.07 -17.73
CA VAL A 419 -6.35 -16.41 -17.19
C VAL A 419 -5.46 -17.48 -16.57
N LYS A 420 -4.32 -17.77 -17.20
CA LYS A 420 -3.37 -18.81 -16.78
C LYS A 420 -2.31 -18.25 -15.84
N GLY A 421 -2.02 -16.95 -15.92
CA GLY A 421 -1.05 -16.28 -15.06
C GLY A 421 -1.04 -14.76 -15.17
N ILE A 422 -0.06 -14.12 -14.53
CA ILE A 422 0.09 -12.65 -14.50
C ILE A 422 0.25 -12.02 -15.88
N ASP A 423 0.80 -12.76 -16.84
CA ASP A 423 0.97 -12.30 -18.22
C ASP A 423 -0.35 -12.09 -18.94
N ASP A 424 -1.44 -12.68 -18.45
CA ASP A 424 -2.80 -12.54 -18.99
C ASP A 424 -3.57 -11.37 -18.34
N LEU A 425 -3.04 -10.73 -17.28
CA LEU A 425 -3.68 -9.56 -16.69
C LEU A 425 -3.71 -8.39 -17.67
N ARG A 426 -4.85 -7.71 -17.75
CA ARG A 426 -5.11 -6.58 -18.65
C ARG A 426 -5.84 -5.46 -17.90
N SER A 427 -6.48 -4.57 -18.65
CA SER A 427 -7.38 -3.54 -18.11
C SER A 427 -8.42 -4.11 -17.14
N TYR A 428 -8.97 -3.26 -16.28
CA TYR A 428 -10.00 -3.62 -15.28
C TYR A 428 -9.55 -4.59 -14.17
N PHE A 429 -8.26 -4.94 -14.08
CA PHE A 429 -7.71 -5.59 -12.89
C PHE A 429 -7.36 -4.56 -11.80
N PHE A 430 -6.66 -3.50 -12.17
CA PHE A 430 -6.26 -2.42 -11.26
C PHE A 430 -7.26 -1.26 -11.29
N ALA A 431 -7.62 -0.75 -10.11
CA ALA A 431 -8.49 0.43 -9.99
C ALA A 431 -7.71 1.76 -10.08
N GLY A 432 -6.40 1.75 -9.85
CA GLY A 432 -5.56 2.95 -9.83
C GLY A 432 -4.07 2.68 -9.70
N VAL A 433 -3.30 3.75 -9.47
CA VAL A 433 -1.83 3.71 -9.32
C VAL A 433 -1.42 4.09 -7.90
N LYS A 434 -0.50 3.34 -7.30
CA LYS A 434 0.12 3.64 -6.02
C LYS A 434 1.53 4.19 -6.24
N LEU A 435 1.79 5.36 -5.66
CA LEU A 435 3.12 5.97 -5.64
C LEU A 435 3.66 6.00 -4.22
N TYR A 436 4.95 5.67 -4.08
CA TYR A 436 5.59 5.53 -2.77
C TYR A 436 6.92 6.31 -2.72
N PRO A 437 6.86 7.65 -2.52
CA PRO A 437 8.05 8.50 -2.47
C PRO A 437 9.16 8.07 -1.49
N PRO A 438 8.88 7.47 -0.32
CA PRO A 438 9.94 7.00 0.58
C PRO A 438 10.88 5.93 -0.01
N LEU A 439 10.47 5.28 -1.11
CA LEU A 439 11.28 4.33 -1.89
C LEU A 439 11.94 5.01 -3.11
N GLY A 440 12.01 6.33 -3.12
CA GLY A 440 12.74 7.08 -4.14
C GLY A 440 11.92 7.42 -5.38
N PHE A 441 10.59 7.45 -5.30
CA PHE A 441 9.79 8.13 -6.33
C PHE A 441 9.82 9.64 -6.06
N ASP A 442 10.34 10.44 -7.00
CA ASP A 442 10.33 11.90 -6.86
C ASP A 442 9.13 12.44 -7.66
N PRO A 443 8.13 13.09 -7.02
CA PRO A 443 6.95 13.55 -7.73
C PRO A 443 7.25 14.59 -8.82
N TRP A 444 8.32 15.36 -8.66
CA TRP A 444 8.71 16.42 -9.60
C TRP A 444 10.24 16.54 -9.63
N PRO A 445 10.92 15.61 -10.32
CA PRO A 445 12.38 15.63 -10.40
C PRO A 445 12.86 16.87 -11.16
N TYR A 446 14.05 17.33 -10.86
CA TYR A 446 14.68 18.40 -11.64
C TYR A 446 14.94 17.94 -13.07
N HIS A 447 14.90 18.88 -14.01
CA HIS A 447 15.37 18.62 -15.37
C HIS A 447 16.85 18.27 -15.33
N GLU A 448 17.18 17.08 -15.82
CA GLU A 448 18.56 16.64 -15.98
C GLU A 448 19.13 17.28 -17.26
N ASP A 449 20.34 17.82 -17.17
CA ASP A 449 21.09 18.33 -18.32
C ASP A 449 21.64 17.16 -19.14
N LYS A 450 20.73 16.52 -19.87
CA LYS A 450 21.00 15.40 -20.77
C LYS A 450 20.69 15.83 -22.20
N PRO A 451 21.30 15.17 -23.21
CA PRO A 451 20.93 15.36 -24.60
C PRO A 451 19.41 15.29 -24.78
N ILE A 452 18.86 16.16 -25.62
CA ILE A 452 17.42 16.39 -25.73
C ILE A 452 16.65 15.14 -26.19
N ASP A 453 17.33 14.24 -26.91
CA ASP A 453 16.89 12.92 -27.38
C ASP A 453 17.05 11.80 -26.34
N THR A 454 17.44 12.13 -25.11
CA THR A 454 17.52 11.18 -24.00
C THR A 454 16.27 11.22 -23.14
N ALA A 455 15.74 10.04 -22.79
CA ALA A 455 14.68 9.90 -21.80
C ALA A 455 15.20 10.29 -20.41
N THR A 456 14.51 11.21 -19.74
CA THR A 456 14.81 11.62 -18.36
C THR A 456 13.78 11.09 -17.37
N GLU A 457 14.07 11.12 -16.07
CA GLU A 457 13.04 10.84 -15.05
C GLU A 457 11.90 11.84 -15.10
N PHE A 458 12.17 13.10 -15.48
CA PHE A 458 11.14 14.11 -15.69
C PHE A 458 10.16 13.69 -16.79
N ASP A 459 10.66 13.18 -17.92
CA ASP A 459 9.80 12.68 -18.99
C ASP A 459 8.91 11.52 -18.52
N LYS A 460 9.47 10.58 -17.77
CA LYS A 460 8.74 9.41 -17.26
C LYS A 460 7.60 9.78 -16.32
N VAL A 461 7.84 10.66 -15.34
CA VAL A 461 6.78 11.07 -14.40
C VAL A 461 5.70 11.88 -15.10
N ASN A 462 6.07 12.77 -16.03
CA ASN A 462 5.08 13.57 -16.78
C ASN A 462 4.23 12.69 -17.71
N TYR A 463 4.82 11.67 -18.34
CA TYR A 463 4.06 10.69 -19.10
C TYR A 463 3.04 9.95 -18.23
N LEU A 464 3.46 9.48 -17.04
CA LEU A 464 2.56 8.83 -16.08
C LEU A 464 1.40 9.75 -15.69
N TYR A 465 1.68 11.01 -15.34
CA TYR A 465 0.64 11.96 -14.93
C TYR A 465 -0.31 12.31 -16.08
N GLN A 466 0.21 12.52 -17.29
CA GLN A 466 -0.61 12.76 -18.47
C GLN A 466 -1.54 11.56 -18.71
N PHE A 467 -0.99 10.35 -18.72
CA PHE A 467 -1.76 9.13 -18.94
C PHE A 467 -2.89 8.97 -17.91
N CYS A 468 -2.59 9.16 -16.63
CA CYS A 468 -3.58 9.08 -15.56
C CYS A 468 -4.61 10.21 -15.65
N SER A 469 -4.19 11.44 -15.94
CA SER A 469 -5.07 12.61 -16.04
C SER A 469 -6.03 12.49 -17.22
N GLU A 470 -5.59 12.02 -18.38
CA GLU A 470 -6.44 11.88 -19.58
C GLU A 470 -7.51 10.79 -19.43
N ARG A 471 -7.18 9.70 -18.72
CA ARG A 471 -8.08 8.55 -18.53
C ARG A 471 -8.87 8.60 -17.22
N GLY A 472 -8.58 9.57 -16.36
CA GLY A 472 -9.18 9.71 -15.03
C GLY A 472 -8.79 8.59 -14.07
N ILE A 473 -7.59 8.03 -14.21
CA ILE A 473 -7.08 6.95 -13.34
C ILE A 473 -6.66 7.56 -12.00
N PRO A 474 -7.21 7.10 -10.87
CA PRO A 474 -6.87 7.62 -9.56
C PRO A 474 -5.46 7.23 -9.13
N ILE A 475 -4.75 8.18 -8.53
CA ILE A 475 -3.44 7.99 -7.92
C ILE A 475 -3.58 8.07 -6.40
N THR A 476 -3.04 7.10 -5.67
CA THR A 476 -2.83 7.22 -4.23
C THR A 476 -1.34 7.38 -3.97
N VAL A 477 -0.93 8.45 -3.31
CA VAL A 477 0.48 8.71 -2.94
C VAL A 477 0.67 8.56 -1.44
N HIS A 478 1.73 7.89 -1.00
CA HIS A 478 2.14 7.91 0.40
C HIS A 478 2.50 9.33 0.85
N CYS A 479 1.80 9.86 1.86
CA CYS A 479 2.01 11.21 2.37
C CYS A 479 2.00 11.24 3.90
N SER A 480 2.95 10.56 4.52
CA SER A 480 3.23 10.68 5.96
C SER A 480 4.73 10.71 6.23
N PRO A 481 5.17 11.44 7.29
CA PRO A 481 6.51 11.29 7.82
C PRO A 481 6.78 9.89 8.39
N GLY A 482 5.79 8.99 8.49
CA GLY A 482 6.00 7.60 8.87
C GLY A 482 6.34 6.69 7.68
N GLY A 483 6.13 5.39 7.86
CA GLY A 483 6.21 4.39 6.78
C GLY A 483 7.59 3.78 6.53
N PHE A 484 7.68 2.95 5.49
CA PHE A 484 8.89 2.21 5.15
C PHE A 484 9.82 3.06 4.27
N LYS A 485 10.87 3.64 4.85
CA LYS A 485 11.74 4.58 4.14
C LYS A 485 13.12 4.02 3.93
N THR A 486 13.60 4.05 2.68
CA THR A 486 14.96 3.61 2.34
C THR A 486 15.68 4.51 1.36
N ALA A 487 14.99 5.38 0.63
CA ALA A 487 15.66 6.40 -0.17
C ALA A 487 16.23 7.53 0.72
N HIS A 488 17.45 7.99 0.42
CA HIS A 488 18.09 9.10 1.13
C HIS A 488 17.23 10.38 1.15
N HIS A 489 16.60 10.70 0.02
CA HIS A 489 15.68 11.84 -0.14
C HIS A 489 14.21 11.49 0.12
N GLY A 490 13.91 10.33 0.72
CA GLY A 490 12.54 9.85 0.87
C GLY A 490 11.61 10.83 1.60
N MET A 491 12.10 11.56 2.61
CA MET A 491 11.33 12.60 3.31
C MET A 491 11.02 13.81 2.43
N GLU A 492 12.00 14.25 1.63
CA GLU A 492 11.84 15.38 0.72
C GLU A 492 10.80 15.05 -0.35
N TYR A 493 10.89 13.85 -0.94
CA TYR A 493 9.95 13.40 -1.99
C TYR A 493 8.53 13.14 -1.46
N THR A 494 8.39 12.82 -0.17
CA THR A 494 7.08 12.60 0.47
C THR A 494 6.36 13.91 0.80
N ASN A 495 7.08 15.04 0.82
CA ASN A 495 6.49 16.33 1.16
C ASN A 495 5.43 16.75 0.12
N PRO A 496 4.18 17.05 0.53
CA PRO A 496 3.11 17.42 -0.39
C PRO A 496 3.40 18.69 -1.22
N GLU A 497 4.34 19.54 -0.81
CA GLU A 497 4.77 20.71 -1.61
C GLU A 497 5.28 20.33 -3.01
N LYS A 498 5.90 19.15 -3.17
CA LYS A 498 6.37 18.64 -4.48
C LYS A 498 5.22 18.48 -5.48
N TRP A 499 3.98 18.33 -4.99
CA TRP A 499 2.80 18.14 -5.82
C TRP A 499 2.18 19.43 -6.34
N LYS A 500 2.61 20.62 -5.88
CA LYS A 500 2.11 21.91 -6.39
C LYS A 500 2.37 22.05 -7.89
N ASN A 501 3.59 21.73 -8.33
CA ASN A 501 3.95 21.79 -9.75
C ASN A 501 3.21 20.73 -10.57
N VAL A 502 3.03 19.52 -10.01
CA VAL A 502 2.28 18.44 -10.68
C VAL A 502 0.84 18.87 -10.93
N LEU A 503 0.14 19.34 -9.89
CA LEU A 503 -1.27 19.67 -9.98
C LEU A 503 -1.52 20.95 -10.79
N SER A 504 -0.57 21.89 -10.81
CA SER A 504 -0.61 23.04 -11.72
C SER A 504 -0.44 22.63 -13.18
N ALA A 505 0.30 21.56 -13.47
CA ALA A 505 0.47 21.05 -14.83
C ALA A 505 -0.67 20.09 -15.26
N TYR A 506 -1.27 19.38 -14.32
CA TYR A 506 -2.28 18.34 -14.54
C TYR A 506 -3.48 18.55 -13.61
N GLU A 507 -4.27 19.59 -13.86
CA GLU A 507 -5.37 20.04 -12.98
C GLU A 507 -6.49 19.00 -12.81
N ASN A 508 -6.66 18.11 -13.79
CA ASN A 508 -7.67 17.06 -13.79
C ASN A 508 -7.21 15.76 -13.09
N LEU A 509 -5.95 15.73 -12.61
CA LEU A 509 -5.40 14.54 -11.96
C LEU A 509 -6.15 14.23 -10.66
N LYS A 510 -6.63 12.98 -10.55
CA LYS A 510 -7.23 12.47 -9.32
C LYS A 510 -6.14 11.94 -8.41
N ILE A 511 -5.95 12.57 -7.25
CA ILE A 511 -4.92 12.17 -6.29
C ILE A 511 -5.48 12.06 -4.88
N ASN A 512 -5.09 11.01 -4.18
CA ASN A 512 -5.31 10.79 -2.76
C ASN A 512 -3.97 10.88 -2.00
N PHE A 513 -3.85 11.85 -1.10
CA PHE A 513 -2.74 11.96 -0.15
C PHE A 513 -2.97 11.05 1.05
N ALA A 514 -2.38 9.86 1.00
CA ALA A 514 -2.57 8.86 2.01
C ALA A 514 -2.03 9.28 3.37
N HIS A 515 -2.76 8.93 4.45
CA HIS A 515 -2.49 9.34 5.83
C HIS A 515 -2.60 10.84 6.11
N CYS A 516 -2.99 11.67 5.14
CA CYS A 516 -3.26 13.10 5.31
C CYS A 516 -2.11 13.90 5.99
N GLY A 517 -0.85 13.52 5.80
CA GLY A 517 0.30 14.21 6.40
C GLY A 517 0.52 13.92 7.89
N PHE A 518 -0.10 12.90 8.47
CA PHE A 518 0.10 12.56 9.89
C PHE A 518 1.30 11.66 10.12
N ASP A 519 1.89 11.79 11.30
CA ASP A 519 2.93 10.92 11.85
C ASP A 519 2.52 10.49 13.27
N ASN A 520 2.42 9.18 13.52
CA ASN A 520 2.06 8.63 14.84
C ASN A 520 0.83 9.30 15.49
N ASN A 521 -0.28 9.37 14.75
CA ASN A 521 -1.53 10.04 15.14
C ASN A 521 -1.40 11.56 15.40
N LYS A 522 -0.28 12.19 15.04
CA LYS A 522 -0.08 13.64 15.15
C LYS A 522 0.05 14.26 13.76
N PRO A 523 -0.68 15.33 13.46
CA PRO A 523 -0.59 16.00 12.16
C PRO A 523 0.77 16.69 12.01
N HIS A 524 1.45 16.49 10.87
CA HIS A 524 2.54 17.38 10.48
C HIS A 524 1.92 18.69 9.98
N LYS A 525 1.85 19.70 10.86
CA LYS A 525 1.03 20.92 10.64
C LYS A 525 1.26 21.56 9.26
N SER A 526 2.51 21.68 8.80
CA SER A 526 2.79 22.27 7.48
C SER A 526 2.27 21.41 6.33
N TRP A 527 2.40 20.08 6.42
CA TRP A 527 1.97 19.17 5.35
C TRP A 527 0.45 19.12 5.24
N LEU A 528 -0.25 19.08 6.38
CA LEU A 528 -1.71 19.16 6.40
C LEU A 528 -2.20 20.47 5.77
N ASN A 529 -1.58 21.61 6.12
CA ASN A 529 -1.93 22.90 5.53
C ASN A 529 -1.71 22.90 4.00
N THR A 530 -0.57 22.37 3.52
CA THR A 530 -0.31 22.20 2.08
C THR A 530 -1.36 21.32 1.41
N ILE A 531 -1.73 20.18 2.01
CA ILE A 531 -2.76 19.29 1.46
C ILE A 531 -4.10 20.03 1.35
N MET A 532 -4.48 20.82 2.35
CA MET A 532 -5.70 21.62 2.33
C MET A 532 -5.66 22.74 1.28
N GLU A 533 -4.51 23.39 1.11
CA GLU A 533 -4.27 24.37 0.03
C GLU A 533 -4.50 23.71 -1.34
N LEU A 534 -3.91 22.53 -1.57
CA LEU A 534 -4.09 21.76 -2.79
C LEU A 534 -5.56 21.31 -2.99
N MET A 535 -6.25 20.89 -1.94
CA MET A 535 -7.69 20.56 -2.00
C MET A 535 -8.54 21.78 -2.37
N GLY A 536 -8.18 22.98 -1.90
CA GLY A 536 -8.86 24.22 -2.25
C GLY A 536 -8.63 24.65 -3.69
N GLY A 537 -7.43 24.41 -4.23
CA GLY A 537 -7.06 24.77 -5.60
C GLY A 537 -7.55 23.80 -6.67
N TYR A 538 -7.65 22.50 -6.37
CA TYR A 538 -7.85 21.47 -7.40
C TYR A 538 -9.00 20.51 -7.06
N LYS A 539 -9.88 20.23 -8.04
CA LYS A 539 -11.07 19.36 -7.86
C LYS A 539 -10.75 17.86 -7.78
N GLY A 540 -9.54 17.44 -8.16
CA GLY A 540 -9.12 16.04 -8.13
C GLY A 540 -8.40 15.61 -6.85
N VAL A 541 -8.19 16.50 -5.88
CA VAL A 541 -7.37 16.21 -4.68
C VAL A 541 -8.21 15.70 -3.51
N TYR A 542 -7.79 14.58 -2.93
CA TYR A 542 -8.39 13.87 -1.80
C TYR A 542 -7.32 13.51 -0.75
N ALA A 543 -7.74 13.10 0.43
CA ALA A 543 -6.87 12.48 1.43
C ALA A 543 -7.60 11.36 2.18
N ASP A 544 -6.87 10.34 2.60
CA ASP A 544 -7.37 9.31 3.51
C ASP A 544 -6.76 9.44 4.91
N PHE A 545 -7.47 8.95 5.92
CA PHE A 545 -7.02 8.93 7.32
C PHE A 545 -6.54 7.55 7.76
N SER A 546 -6.08 6.73 6.81
CA SER A 546 -5.66 5.36 7.10
C SER A 546 -4.58 5.32 8.17
N TYR A 547 -4.56 4.23 8.96
CA TYR A 547 -3.80 4.10 10.21
C TYR A 547 -4.26 5.00 11.38
N ILE A 548 -4.68 6.24 11.12
CA ILE A 548 -4.89 7.29 12.16
C ILE A 548 -6.28 7.22 12.82
N GLY A 549 -7.28 6.70 12.12
CA GLY A 549 -8.69 6.61 12.54
C GLY A 549 -9.00 5.66 13.71
N ASN A 550 -8.11 5.53 14.68
CA ASN A 550 -8.21 4.59 15.81
C ASN A 550 -8.59 5.24 17.15
N SER A 551 -8.81 6.55 17.21
CA SER A 551 -9.09 7.25 18.47
C SER A 551 -10.14 8.36 18.33
N ARG A 552 -10.80 8.71 19.45
CA ARG A 552 -11.76 9.81 19.50
C ARG A 552 -11.12 11.16 19.14
N ASP A 553 -9.89 11.37 19.58
CA ASP A 553 -9.14 12.60 19.36
C ASP A 553 -8.79 12.75 17.87
N SER A 554 -8.40 11.66 17.20
CA SER A 554 -8.16 11.64 15.75
C SER A 554 -9.40 12.13 14.98
N TYR A 555 -10.59 11.63 15.30
CA TYR A 555 -11.83 12.03 14.62
C TYR A 555 -12.27 13.45 14.94
N THR A 556 -12.08 13.88 16.20
CA THR A 556 -12.35 15.27 16.62
C THR A 556 -11.45 16.23 15.83
N PHE A 557 -10.16 15.90 15.72
CA PHE A 557 -9.21 16.65 14.93
C PHE A 557 -9.60 16.71 13.44
N LEU A 558 -9.92 15.55 12.82
CA LEU A 558 -10.34 15.49 11.41
C LEU A 558 -11.55 16.40 11.17
N LYS A 559 -12.52 16.39 12.10
CA LYS A 559 -13.69 17.26 12.02
C LYS A 559 -13.28 18.74 12.06
N GLU A 560 -12.61 19.17 13.13
CA GLU A 560 -12.30 20.58 13.38
C GLU A 560 -11.34 21.18 12.34
N ARG A 561 -10.40 20.38 11.82
CA ARG A 561 -9.31 20.87 10.99
C ARG A 561 -9.55 20.70 9.50
N ILE A 562 -10.39 19.76 9.10
CA ILE A 562 -10.63 19.45 7.69
C ILE A 562 -12.11 19.65 7.34
N VAL A 563 -13.02 18.99 8.07
CA VAL A 563 -14.45 19.01 7.74
C VAL A 563 -15.04 20.40 7.94
N ASP A 564 -14.81 21.01 9.09
CA ASP A 564 -15.33 22.35 9.43
C ASP A 564 -14.70 23.46 8.58
N LYS A 565 -13.64 23.12 7.83
CA LYS A 565 -13.01 23.99 6.81
C LYS A 565 -13.57 23.76 5.39
N GLY A 566 -14.58 22.92 5.23
CA GLY A 566 -15.28 22.67 3.97
C GLY A 566 -14.74 21.51 3.14
N PHE A 567 -13.79 20.72 3.64
CA PHE A 567 -13.14 19.65 2.87
C PHE A 567 -13.72 18.24 3.13
N GLY A 568 -14.85 18.12 3.83
CA GLY A 568 -15.47 16.84 4.16
C GLY A 568 -15.82 15.96 2.94
N ASP A 569 -16.07 16.54 1.77
CA ASP A 569 -16.37 15.78 0.53
C ASP A 569 -15.12 15.22 -0.16
N ARG A 570 -13.94 15.38 0.45
CA ARG A 570 -12.62 14.99 -0.10
C ARG A 570 -11.82 14.09 0.83
N ILE A 571 -12.48 13.57 1.87
CA ILE A 571 -11.88 12.65 2.83
C ILE A 571 -12.40 11.23 2.60
N LEU A 572 -11.47 10.29 2.60
CA LEU A 572 -11.71 8.90 2.25
C LEU A 572 -11.42 7.99 3.47
N PHE A 573 -12.27 6.99 3.69
CA PHE A 573 -11.98 5.91 4.62
C PHE A 573 -10.92 4.98 4.02
N GLY A 574 -9.86 4.75 4.78
CA GLY A 574 -8.85 3.74 4.51
C GLY A 574 -8.42 3.12 5.84
N SER A 575 -8.13 1.83 5.88
CA SER A 575 -7.75 1.17 7.13
C SER A 575 -6.26 1.19 7.40
N ASP A 576 -5.45 1.06 6.35
CA ASP A 576 -4.04 0.64 6.38
C ASP A 576 -3.87 -0.80 6.90
N PHE A 577 -4.88 -1.67 6.78
CA PHE A 577 -4.77 -3.07 7.21
C PHE A 577 -3.76 -3.85 6.35
N PRO A 578 -2.92 -4.75 6.92
CA PRO A 578 -2.85 -5.10 8.35
C PRO A 578 -1.91 -4.20 9.17
N VAL A 579 -1.28 -3.18 8.56
CA VAL A 579 -0.34 -2.28 9.25
C VAL A 579 -1.01 -1.55 10.42
N ASN A 580 -2.30 -1.22 10.32
CA ASN A 580 -3.05 -0.60 11.41
C ASN A 580 -3.16 -1.47 12.69
N LEU A 581 -2.89 -2.77 12.63
CA LEU A 581 -2.86 -3.65 13.80
C LEU A 581 -1.75 -3.31 14.81
N PHE A 582 -0.81 -2.42 14.45
CA PHE A 582 0.06 -1.80 15.45
C PHE A 582 -0.70 -0.87 16.41
N GLY A 583 -1.78 -0.25 15.94
CA GLY A 583 -2.60 0.69 16.70
C GLY A 583 -3.86 0.06 17.31
N VAL A 584 -4.45 -0.92 16.64
CA VAL A 584 -5.73 -1.56 17.03
C VAL A 584 -5.60 -3.09 17.14
N ASP A 585 -6.56 -3.74 17.78
CA ASP A 585 -6.54 -5.19 18.02
C ASP A 585 -6.96 -6.00 16.78
N SER A 586 -7.85 -5.48 15.93
CA SER A 586 -8.37 -6.15 14.73
C SER A 586 -8.87 -5.15 13.67
N TYR A 587 -9.19 -5.64 12.46
CA TYR A 587 -9.87 -4.82 11.45
C TYR A 587 -11.26 -4.40 11.93
N LYS A 588 -11.97 -5.32 12.60
CA LYS A 588 -13.26 -5.07 13.23
C LYS A 588 -13.19 -3.88 14.18
N ASP A 589 -12.20 -3.83 15.07
CA ASP A 589 -12.06 -2.74 16.03
C ASP A 589 -11.81 -1.39 15.33
N TYR A 590 -11.04 -1.38 14.23
CA TYR A 590 -10.84 -0.17 13.43
C TYR A 590 -12.15 0.35 12.84
N VAL A 591 -12.94 -0.55 12.27
CA VAL A 591 -14.25 -0.25 11.67
C VAL A 591 -15.25 0.19 12.74
N GLU A 592 -15.33 -0.50 13.87
CA GLU A 592 -16.20 -0.15 14.98
C GLU A 592 -15.84 1.22 15.56
N ASN A 593 -14.55 1.52 15.72
CA ASN A 593 -14.09 2.86 16.09
C ASN A 593 -14.60 3.92 15.10
N PHE A 594 -14.52 3.68 13.80
CA PHE A 594 -15.04 4.61 12.80
C PHE A 594 -16.55 4.85 12.95
N PHE A 595 -17.36 3.81 13.15
CA PHE A 595 -18.81 3.94 13.23
C PHE A 595 -19.35 4.43 14.59
N HIS A 596 -18.62 4.20 15.68
CA HIS A 596 -19.06 4.52 17.04
C HIS A 596 -18.40 5.77 17.66
N LEU A 597 -17.39 6.36 17.01
CA LEU A 597 -16.76 7.60 17.47
C LEU A 597 -17.41 8.86 16.87
N SER A 598 -16.80 10.02 17.10
CA SER A 598 -17.44 11.36 17.21
C SER A 598 -17.90 12.01 15.90
N LEU A 599 -17.83 11.33 14.76
CA LEU A 599 -18.37 11.83 13.49
C LEU A 599 -19.88 11.55 13.40
N ASP A 600 -20.65 12.41 12.77
CA ASP A 600 -22.07 12.12 12.50
C ASP A 600 -22.25 11.06 11.39
N THR A 601 -23.44 10.48 11.32
CA THR A 601 -23.80 9.45 10.35
C THR A 601 -23.61 9.89 8.89
N ASN A 602 -23.85 11.17 8.56
CA ASN A 602 -23.74 11.68 7.19
C ASN A 602 -22.27 11.77 6.77
N LEU A 603 -21.39 12.27 7.64
CA LEU A 603 -19.94 12.26 7.41
C LEU A 603 -19.40 10.83 7.27
N LYS A 604 -19.86 9.89 8.11
CA LYS A 604 -19.48 8.48 7.99
C LYS A 604 -19.84 7.94 6.60
N HIS A 605 -21.07 8.16 6.15
CA HIS A 605 -21.50 7.75 4.81
C HIS A 605 -20.69 8.42 3.69
N LYS A 606 -20.37 9.71 3.81
CA LYS A 606 -19.49 10.40 2.86
C LYS A 606 -18.12 9.73 2.79
N PHE A 607 -17.49 9.49 3.93
CA PHE A 607 -16.09 9.02 3.99
C PHE A 607 -15.94 7.58 3.52
N CYS A 608 -16.88 6.68 3.82
CA CYS A 608 -16.79 5.27 3.45
C CYS A 608 -17.63 4.88 2.24
N SER A 609 -18.38 5.81 1.62
CA SER A 609 -19.25 5.49 0.48
C SER A 609 -19.16 6.54 -0.62
N ALA A 610 -19.72 7.73 -0.40
CA ALA A 610 -19.88 8.72 -1.46
C ALA A 610 -18.56 9.27 -2.02
N ASN A 611 -17.62 9.65 -1.14
CA ASN A 611 -16.34 10.24 -1.56
C ASN A 611 -15.43 9.19 -2.23
N PRO A 612 -15.25 7.97 -1.68
CA PRO A 612 -14.50 6.91 -2.36
C PRO A 612 -15.08 6.53 -3.71
N HIS A 613 -16.41 6.45 -3.83
CA HIS A 613 -17.06 6.17 -5.10
C HIS A 613 -16.71 7.23 -6.13
N LYS A 614 -16.75 8.50 -5.74
CA LYS A 614 -16.37 9.61 -6.62
C LYS A 614 -14.88 9.55 -7.01
N PHE A 615 -14.00 9.36 -6.04
CA PHE A 615 -12.56 9.27 -6.27
C PHE A 615 -12.22 8.16 -7.28
N LEU A 616 -12.80 6.98 -7.12
CA LEU A 616 -12.49 5.82 -7.96
C LEU A 616 -13.22 5.82 -9.31
N TRP A 617 -14.45 6.34 -9.39
CA TRP A 617 -15.34 6.05 -10.52
C TRP A 617 -16.03 7.26 -11.18
N ALA A 618 -15.87 8.49 -10.65
CA ALA A 618 -16.59 9.67 -11.15
C ALA A 618 -15.73 10.92 -11.38
#